data_AF-A0A559RIE3-F1
#
_entry.id   AF-A0A559RIE3-F1
#
_cell.length_a   1.000
_cell.length_b   1.000
_cell.length_c   1.000
_cell.angle_alpha   90.00
_cell.angle_beta   90.00
_cell.angle_gamma   90.00
#
_symmetry.space_group_name_H-M   'P 1'
#
loop_
_entity.id
_entity.type
_entity.pdbx_description
1 polymer ?
#
loop_
_entity_poly.entity_id
_entity_poly.type
_entity_poly.pdbx_seq_one_letter_code
_entity_poly.pdbx_strand_id
1 'polypeptide(L)'
;MRKIVLLIILISQLSFGQDGTQGTFSMAVVKPNKAEIEKSLEKFTDSIELTYRNQYYTYRNRLIEMQDEKPEDYPEDMRADFKESKKQAVLELKQLDSLENQILNYKYYELISYYTTTILNMSFNEYEPYSSIFEVQNSEIKNSMEFLIPAIRQRI
;
A
#
# COMPACT_ATOMS: atom_id res chain seq x y z
N MET A 1 -48.39 15.24 -17.35
CA MET A 1 -47.93 13.91 -16.88
C MET A 1 -47.07 13.20 -17.93
N ARG A 2 -47.61 12.84 -19.11
CA ARG A 2 -46.87 12.13 -20.19
C ARG A 2 -45.57 12.82 -20.64
N LYS A 3 -45.56 14.16 -20.71
CA LYS A 3 -44.37 14.97 -21.08
C LYS A 3 -43.27 14.99 -20.01
N ILE A 4 -43.64 14.86 -18.73
CA ILE A 4 -42.68 14.86 -17.61
C ILE A 4 -41.97 13.49 -17.54
N VAL A 5 -42.71 12.41 -17.77
CA VAL A 5 -42.14 11.05 -17.83
C VAL A 5 -41.12 10.92 -18.97
N LEU A 6 -41.43 11.47 -20.15
CA LEU A 6 -40.49 11.50 -21.28
C LEU A 6 -39.22 12.30 -20.98
N LEU A 7 -39.34 13.41 -20.22
CA LEU A 7 -38.18 14.21 -19.81
C LEU A 7 -37.27 13.44 -18.84
N ILE A 8 -37.85 12.72 -17.88
CA ILE A 8 -37.10 11.88 -16.92
C ILE A 8 -36.36 10.75 -17.64
N ILE A 9 -37.00 10.12 -18.64
CA ILE A 9 -36.38 9.08 -19.46
C ILE A 9 -35.21 9.66 -20.27
N LEU A 10 -35.37 10.85 -20.87
CA LEU A 10 -34.30 11.52 -21.62
C LEU A 10 -33.11 11.93 -20.74
N ILE A 11 -33.36 12.46 -19.54
CA ILE A 11 -32.30 12.83 -18.59
C ILE A 11 -31.55 11.59 -18.10
N SER A 12 -32.25 10.46 -17.91
CA SER A 12 -31.59 9.20 -17.53
C SER A 12 -30.62 8.73 -18.61
N GLN A 13 -30.97 8.85 -19.89
CA GLN A 13 -30.11 8.46 -21.02
C GLN A 13 -28.89 9.40 -21.18
N LEU A 14 -29.05 10.70 -20.91
CA LEU A 14 -27.94 11.67 -20.91
C LEU A 14 -26.96 11.44 -19.74
N SER A 15 -27.42 10.89 -18.63
CA SER A 15 -26.58 10.53 -17.48
C SER A 15 -25.76 9.26 -17.70
N PHE A 16 -26.11 8.47 -18.72
CA PHE A 16 -25.37 7.27 -19.17
C PHE A 16 -24.44 7.56 -20.37
N GLY A 17 -24.27 8.83 -20.74
CA GLY A 17 -23.32 9.28 -21.74
C GLY A 17 -22.04 9.84 -21.14
N GLN A 18 -21.37 9.11 -20.24
CA GLN A 18 -19.91 9.22 -20.20
C GLN A 18 -19.42 8.48 -21.44
N ASP A 19 -18.76 9.18 -22.36
CA ASP A 19 -18.09 8.57 -23.51
C ASP A 19 -17.37 7.30 -23.04
N GLY A 20 -17.74 6.15 -23.62
CA GLY A 20 -17.47 4.80 -23.10
C GLY A 20 -16.01 4.35 -23.06
N THR A 21 -15.06 5.27 -23.00
CA THR A 21 -13.67 5.03 -22.66
C THR A 21 -13.42 5.55 -21.26
N GLN A 22 -13.30 4.63 -20.30
CA GLN A 22 -12.77 4.94 -18.98
C GLN A 22 -11.40 5.60 -19.16
N GLY A 23 -11.31 6.92 -18.92
CA GLY A 23 -10.06 7.66 -19.10
C GLY A 23 -9.05 7.25 -18.04
N THR A 24 -7.83 6.93 -18.45
CA THR A 24 -6.74 6.67 -17.50
C THR A 24 -6.27 7.97 -16.87
N PHE A 25 -5.80 7.90 -15.64
CA PHE A 25 -5.26 9.04 -14.91
C PHE A 25 -4.02 8.65 -14.10
N SER A 26 -3.29 9.67 -13.64
CA SER A 26 -2.17 9.51 -12.71
C SER A 26 -2.51 10.20 -11.40
N MET A 27 -2.38 9.49 -10.28
CA MET A 27 -2.69 9.97 -8.95
C MET A 27 -1.57 9.63 -7.98
N ALA A 28 -1.04 10.65 -7.31
CA ALA A 28 -0.09 10.50 -6.23
C ALA A 28 -0.81 10.63 -4.88
N VAL A 29 -0.73 9.60 -4.04
CA VAL A 29 -1.20 9.63 -2.65
C VAL A 29 -0.04 10.07 -1.76
N VAL A 30 -0.21 11.20 -1.11
CA VAL A 30 0.83 11.81 -0.28
C VAL A 30 0.90 11.11 1.07
N LYS A 31 2.10 10.66 1.46
CA LYS A 31 2.34 10.15 2.80
C LYS A 31 2.18 11.27 3.84
N PRO A 32 1.40 11.05 4.92
CA PRO A 32 1.25 12.03 5.97
C PRO A 32 2.55 12.13 6.80
N ASN A 33 2.94 13.35 7.17
CA ASN A 33 4.06 13.58 8.10
C ASN A 33 3.63 13.46 9.57
N LYS A 34 2.32 13.59 9.84
CA LYS A 34 1.69 13.48 11.15
C LYS A 34 0.22 13.13 10.98
N ALA A 35 -0.38 12.56 12.01
CA ALA A 35 -1.83 12.41 12.12
C ALA A 35 -2.29 12.92 13.49
N GLU A 36 -3.37 13.69 13.49
CA GLU A 36 -4.07 14.11 14.71
C GLU A 36 -5.27 13.18 14.88
N ILE A 37 -5.24 12.37 15.92
CA ILE A 37 -6.27 11.40 16.25
C ILE A 37 -7.09 11.89 17.44
N GLU A 38 -8.35 11.48 17.46
CA GLU A 38 -9.21 11.75 18.60
C GLU A 38 -8.63 11.11 19.86
N LYS A 39 -8.64 11.83 21.00
CA LYS A 39 -8.09 11.36 22.28
C LYS A 39 -8.58 9.97 22.70
N SER A 40 -9.83 9.64 22.36
CA SER A 40 -10.44 8.33 22.62
C SER A 40 -9.70 7.16 21.95
N LEU A 41 -8.96 7.45 20.87
CA LEU A 41 -8.24 6.49 20.05
C LEU A 41 -6.73 6.43 20.34
N GLU A 42 -6.16 7.40 21.06
CA GLU A 42 -4.72 7.47 21.37
C GLU A 42 -4.18 6.19 22.03
N LYS A 43 -4.97 5.55 22.90
CA LYS A 43 -4.59 4.29 23.56
C LYS A 43 -4.29 3.14 22.58
N PHE A 44 -4.83 3.20 21.36
CA PHE A 44 -4.62 2.18 20.34
C PHE A 44 -3.37 2.43 19.49
N THR A 45 -2.87 3.66 19.44
CA THR A 45 -1.65 4.02 18.68
C THR A 45 -0.46 3.21 19.12
N ASP A 46 -0.19 3.21 20.44
CA ASP A 46 0.92 2.44 21.00
C ASP A 46 0.75 0.95 20.74
N SER A 47 -0.49 0.47 20.76
CA SER A 47 -0.80 -0.95 20.50
C SER A 47 -0.48 -1.35 19.05
N ILE A 48 -0.76 -0.50 18.06
CA ILE A 48 -0.46 -0.78 16.65
C ILE A 48 1.05 -0.78 16.41
N GLU A 49 1.76 0.27 16.85
CA GLU A 49 3.22 0.36 16.69
C GLU A 49 3.95 -0.74 17.47
N LEU A 50 3.46 -1.11 18.65
CA LEU A 50 3.99 -2.24 19.43
C LEU A 50 3.73 -3.57 18.73
N THR A 51 2.54 -3.77 18.17
CA THR A 51 2.21 -5.01 17.43
C THR A 51 3.17 -5.19 16.26
N TYR A 52 3.45 -4.13 15.50
CA TYR A 52 4.37 -4.18 14.36
C TYR A 52 5.80 -4.54 14.78
N ARG A 53 6.29 -3.94 15.89
CA ARG A 53 7.59 -4.29 16.48
C ARG A 53 7.65 -5.73 16.99
N ASN A 54 6.59 -6.20 17.64
CA ASN A 54 6.53 -7.58 18.12
C ASN A 54 6.51 -8.58 16.97
N GLN A 55 5.79 -8.29 15.88
CA GLN A 55 5.78 -9.11 14.67
C GLN A 55 7.18 -9.20 14.05
N TYR A 56 7.90 -8.08 13.98
CA TYR A 56 9.30 -8.07 13.53
C TYR A 56 10.17 -9.03 14.33
N TYR A 57 10.21 -8.89 15.66
CA TYR A 57 11.05 -9.75 16.51
C TYR A 57 10.62 -11.21 16.47
N THR A 58 9.31 -11.48 16.46
CA THR A 58 8.77 -12.84 16.37
C THR A 58 9.20 -13.51 15.07
N TYR A 59 9.04 -12.81 13.94
CA TYR A 59 9.43 -13.34 12.64
C TYR A 59 10.94 -13.55 12.55
N ARG A 60 11.72 -12.58 13.01
CA ARG A 60 13.18 -12.65 13.06
C ARG A 60 13.67 -13.86 13.86
N ASN A 61 13.11 -14.05 15.06
CA ASN A 61 13.48 -15.18 15.92
C ASN A 61 13.13 -16.52 15.26
N ARG A 62 11.96 -16.63 14.61
CA ARG A 62 11.59 -17.83 13.85
C ARG A 62 12.60 -18.16 12.75
N LEU A 63 13.08 -17.15 12.02
CA LEU A 63 14.11 -17.34 10.98
C LEU A 63 15.46 -17.77 11.55
N ILE A 64 15.80 -17.32 12.77
CA ILE A 64 17.02 -17.74 13.48
C ILE A 64 16.86 -19.19 13.95
N GLU A 65 15.75 -19.53 14.60
CA GLU A 65 15.45 -20.89 15.07
C GLU A 65 15.53 -21.91 13.91
N MET A 66 14.94 -21.57 12.76
CA MET A 66 15.01 -22.40 11.55
C MET A 66 16.44 -22.58 11.02
N GLN A 67 17.33 -21.62 11.26
CA GLN A 67 18.74 -21.74 10.89
C GLN A 67 19.52 -22.63 11.87
N ASP A 68 19.07 -22.78 13.11
CA ASP A 68 19.71 -23.61 14.13
C ASP A 68 19.25 -25.08 14.05
N GLU A 69 18.06 -25.33 13.49
CA GLU A 69 17.50 -26.67 13.28
C GLU A 69 18.36 -27.54 12.32
N LYS A 70 18.51 -28.82 12.66
CA LYS A 70 19.32 -29.77 11.88
C LYS A 70 18.45 -30.51 10.86
N PRO A 71 18.83 -30.57 9.57
CA PRO A 71 18.07 -31.31 8.57
C PRO A 71 17.85 -32.80 8.91
N GLU A 72 18.73 -33.38 9.73
CA GLU A 72 18.63 -34.76 10.19
C GLU A 72 17.40 -35.03 11.08
N ASP A 73 16.84 -33.98 11.70
CA ASP A 73 15.66 -34.05 12.56
C ASP A 73 14.35 -34.23 11.75
N TYR A 74 14.42 -34.10 10.42
CA TYR A 74 13.28 -34.23 9.52
C TYR A 74 13.26 -35.59 8.79
N PRO A 75 12.07 -36.12 8.46
CA PRO A 75 11.89 -37.29 7.58
C PRO A 75 12.69 -37.16 6.28
N GLU A 76 13.25 -38.27 5.79
CA GLU A 76 14.20 -38.27 4.66
C GLU A 76 13.66 -37.60 3.40
N ASP A 77 12.37 -37.78 3.12
CA ASP A 77 11.63 -37.19 2.01
C ASP A 77 11.47 -35.67 2.14
N MET A 78 11.49 -35.11 3.35
CA MET A 78 11.34 -33.67 3.61
C MET A 78 12.69 -32.92 3.74
N ARG A 79 13.81 -33.64 3.84
CA ARG A 79 15.12 -33.02 4.10
C ARG A 79 15.58 -32.06 3.00
N ALA A 80 15.24 -32.36 1.74
CA ALA A 80 15.60 -31.52 0.61
C ALA A 80 14.86 -30.17 0.69
N ASP A 81 13.55 -30.21 0.90
CA ASP A 81 12.69 -29.03 1.04
C ASP A 81 13.08 -28.19 2.26
N PHE A 82 13.41 -28.85 3.37
CA PHE A 82 13.90 -28.17 4.56
C PHE A 82 15.24 -27.44 4.31
N LYS A 83 16.20 -28.09 3.65
CA LYS A 83 17.48 -27.47 3.29
C LYS A 83 17.29 -26.23 2.42
N GLU A 84 16.34 -26.27 1.49
CA GLU A 84 16.04 -25.12 0.64
C GLU A 84 15.38 -23.99 1.43
N SER A 85 14.40 -24.33 2.26
CA SER A 85 13.72 -23.36 3.13
C SER A 85 14.70 -22.70 4.09
N LYS A 86 15.71 -23.42 4.57
CA LYS A 86 16.79 -22.89 5.42
C LYS A 86 17.69 -21.88 4.68
N LYS A 87 18.00 -22.11 3.40
CA LYS A 87 18.71 -21.11 2.58
C LYS A 87 17.86 -19.87 2.38
N GLN A 88 16.57 -20.05 2.12
CA GLN A 88 15.63 -18.96 1.97
C GLN A 88 15.52 -18.12 3.26
N ALA A 89 15.50 -18.77 4.42
CA ALA A 89 15.49 -18.10 5.72
C ALA A 89 16.72 -17.19 5.94
N VAL A 90 17.91 -17.59 5.45
CA VAL A 90 19.12 -16.75 5.51
C VAL A 90 18.94 -15.47 4.67
N LEU A 91 18.39 -15.60 3.46
CA LEU A 91 18.14 -14.46 2.58
C LEU A 91 17.10 -13.51 3.17
N GLU A 92 16.01 -14.06 3.70
CA GLU A 92 14.95 -13.30 4.35
C GLU A 92 15.44 -12.59 5.61
N LEU A 93 16.25 -13.25 6.44
CA LEU A 93 16.81 -12.62 7.63
C LEU A 93 17.69 -11.43 7.26
N LYS A 94 18.53 -11.56 6.22
CA LYS A 94 19.35 -10.45 5.73
C LYS A 94 18.51 -9.28 5.22
N GLN A 95 17.43 -9.55 4.50
CA GLN A 95 16.49 -8.52 4.07
C GLN A 95 15.81 -7.85 5.26
N LEU A 96 15.34 -8.64 6.22
CA LEU A 96 14.68 -8.17 7.42
C LEU A 96 15.59 -7.28 8.26
N ASP A 97 16.84 -7.68 8.47
CA ASP A 97 17.86 -6.91 9.18
C ASP A 97 18.16 -5.58 8.45
N SER A 98 18.18 -5.58 7.11
CA SER A 98 18.36 -4.33 6.34
C SER A 98 17.21 -3.32 6.51
N LEU A 99 16.02 -3.81 6.91
CA LEU A 99 14.82 -3.02 7.12
C LEU A 99 14.55 -2.70 8.60
N GLU A 100 15.40 -3.17 9.53
CA GLU A 100 15.19 -3.05 10.98
C GLU A 100 14.86 -1.60 11.39
N ASN A 101 15.69 -0.64 10.98
CA ASN A 101 15.47 0.77 11.30
C ASN A 101 14.15 1.31 10.77
N GLN A 102 13.72 0.88 9.59
CA GLN A 102 12.44 1.32 9.03
C GLN A 102 11.27 0.74 9.82
N ILE A 103 11.37 -0.54 10.22
CA ILE A 103 10.31 -1.25 10.93
C ILE A 103 10.20 -0.78 12.38
N LEU A 104 11.32 -0.56 13.08
CA LEU A 104 11.33 -0.13 14.48
C LEU A 104 10.91 1.33 14.68
N ASN A 105 11.12 2.18 13.67
CA ASN A 105 10.70 3.58 13.68
C ASN A 105 9.37 3.82 12.97
N TYR A 106 8.71 2.76 12.52
CA TYR A 106 7.41 2.82 11.86
C TYR A 106 6.37 3.59 12.69
N LYS A 107 5.59 4.41 12.01
CA LYS A 107 4.47 5.16 12.61
C LYS A 107 3.14 4.74 12.02
N TYR A 108 2.15 4.49 12.89
CA TYR A 108 0.85 3.93 12.49
C TYR A 108 0.18 4.72 11.35
N TYR A 109 0.36 6.05 11.31
CA TYR A 109 -0.24 6.90 10.29
C TYR A 109 0.33 6.67 8.89
N GLU A 110 1.51 6.06 8.77
CA GLU A 110 2.09 5.67 7.48
C GLU A 110 1.26 4.58 6.79
N LEU A 111 0.42 3.82 7.53
CA LEU A 111 -0.51 2.86 6.91
C LEU A 111 -1.70 3.56 6.23
N ILE A 112 -2.00 4.82 6.55
CA ILE A 112 -3.17 5.51 6.01
C ILE A 112 -3.00 5.74 4.51
N SER A 113 -1.84 6.21 4.07
CA SER A 113 -1.55 6.41 2.65
C SER A 113 -1.50 5.08 1.90
N TYR A 114 -0.90 4.06 2.50
CA TYR A 114 -0.85 2.72 1.94
C TYR A 114 -2.26 2.15 1.71
N TYR A 115 -3.08 2.11 2.76
CA TYR A 115 -4.46 1.62 2.69
C TYR A 115 -5.29 2.37 1.65
N THR A 116 -5.16 3.70 1.61
CA THR A 116 -5.83 4.56 0.63
C THR A 116 -5.40 4.20 -0.79
N THR A 117 -4.09 4.06 -1.02
CA THR A 117 -3.53 3.69 -2.32
C THR A 117 -4.01 2.31 -2.76
N THR A 118 -4.09 1.35 -1.84
CA THR A 118 -4.60 0.01 -2.13
C THR A 118 -6.08 0.06 -2.53
N ILE A 119 -6.94 0.76 -1.78
CA ILE A 119 -8.36 0.90 -2.14
C ILE A 119 -8.51 1.54 -3.52
N LEU A 120 -7.75 2.59 -3.81
CA LEU A 120 -7.82 3.29 -5.08
C LEU A 120 -7.36 2.39 -6.24
N ASN A 121 -6.28 1.62 -6.06
CA ASN A 121 -5.86 0.62 -7.04
C ASN A 121 -6.94 -0.44 -7.25
N MET A 122 -7.54 -0.98 -6.19
CA MET A 122 -8.64 -1.93 -6.33
C MET A 122 -9.85 -1.33 -7.05
N SER A 123 -10.15 -0.05 -6.82
CA SER A 123 -11.34 0.60 -7.38
C SER A 123 -11.18 0.99 -8.85
N PHE A 124 -9.96 1.35 -9.26
CA PHE A 124 -9.71 1.93 -10.58
C PHE A 124 -8.86 1.07 -11.51
N ASN A 125 -8.19 0.04 -10.99
CA ASN A 125 -7.31 -0.86 -11.75
C ASN A 125 -7.76 -2.33 -11.70
N GLU A 126 -9.01 -2.61 -11.34
CA GLU A 126 -9.56 -3.97 -11.42
C GLU A 126 -9.64 -4.46 -12.87
N TYR A 127 -9.96 -3.56 -13.80
CA TYR A 127 -10.07 -3.85 -15.24
C TYR A 127 -9.37 -2.78 -16.07
N GLU A 128 -8.94 -3.16 -17.28
CA GLU A 128 -8.39 -2.22 -18.24
C GLU A 128 -9.43 -1.16 -18.67
N PRO A 129 -8.98 0.08 -18.95
CA PRO A 129 -7.58 0.53 -18.96
C PRO A 129 -7.08 1.00 -17.58
N TYR A 130 -5.85 0.62 -17.22
CA TYR A 130 -5.28 0.91 -15.89
C TYR A 130 -4.81 2.36 -15.73
N SER A 131 -5.12 2.94 -14.59
CA SER A 131 -4.60 4.22 -14.08
C SER A 131 -3.31 4.01 -13.27
N SER A 132 -2.47 5.04 -13.20
CA SER A 132 -1.26 5.04 -12.39
C SER A 132 -1.58 5.61 -11.01
N ILE A 133 -1.53 4.80 -9.96
CA ILE A 133 -1.85 5.22 -8.58
C ILE A 133 -0.73 4.75 -7.66
N PHE A 134 0.00 5.70 -7.07
CA PHE A 134 1.20 5.41 -6.29
C PHE A 134 1.37 6.34 -5.08
N GLU A 135 2.15 5.90 -4.09
CA GLU A 135 2.49 6.71 -2.92
C GLU A 135 3.71 7.58 -3.18
N VAL A 136 3.69 8.81 -2.64
CA VAL A 136 4.85 9.74 -2.65
C VAL A 136 5.13 10.28 -1.27
N GLN A 137 6.41 10.47 -0.93
CA GLN A 137 6.78 11.11 0.32
C GLN A 137 6.41 12.60 0.27
N ASN A 138 6.01 13.16 1.41
CA ASN A 138 5.69 14.59 1.48
C ASN A 138 6.86 15.48 1.04
N SER A 139 8.10 15.07 1.36
CA SER A 139 9.33 15.75 0.95
C SER A 139 9.54 15.80 -0.58
N GLU A 140 8.98 14.84 -1.32
CA GLU A 140 9.12 14.72 -2.77
C GLU A 140 8.14 15.64 -3.54
N ILE A 141 7.14 16.19 -2.84
CA ILE A 141 6.15 17.11 -3.44
C ILE A 141 6.77 18.45 -3.79
N LYS A 142 7.70 18.96 -2.96
CA LYS A 142 8.37 20.24 -3.24
C LYS A 142 9.18 20.20 -4.53
N ASN A 143 9.79 19.05 -4.83
CA ASN A 143 10.59 18.87 -6.05
C ASN A 143 9.71 18.65 -7.30
N SER A 144 8.52 18.06 -7.15
CA SER A 144 7.61 17.80 -8.28
C SER A 144 6.73 18.99 -8.66
N MET A 145 6.45 19.92 -7.73
CA MET A 145 5.74 21.17 -8.05
C MET A 145 6.58 22.16 -8.88
N GLU A 146 7.91 22.14 -8.77
CA GLU A 146 8.77 22.93 -9.68
C GLU A 146 8.70 22.44 -11.13
N PHE A 147 8.41 21.15 -11.36
CA PHE A 147 8.22 20.58 -12.71
C PHE A 147 6.80 20.75 -13.26
N LEU A 148 5.80 21.06 -12.43
CA LEU A 148 4.40 21.22 -12.86
C LEU A 148 4.00 22.67 -13.16
N ILE A 149 4.74 23.66 -12.65
CA ILE A 149 4.46 25.09 -12.90
C ILE A 149 4.69 25.53 -14.38
N PRO A 150 5.63 24.97 -15.18
CA PRO A 150 5.77 25.37 -16.58
C PRO A 150 4.63 24.88 -17.49
N ALA A 151 3.95 23.78 -17.15
CA ALA A 151 2.96 23.16 -18.03
C ALA A 151 1.61 23.91 -18.08
N ILE A 152 1.29 24.71 -17.06
CA ILE A 152 0.03 25.48 -17.00
C ILE A 152 0.16 26.86 -17.67
N ARG A 153 1.38 27.41 -17.80
CA ARG A 153 1.60 28.72 -18.46
C ARG A 153 1.68 28.69 -19.98
N GLN A 154 1.63 27.53 -20.63
CA GLN A 154 1.62 27.43 -22.11
C GLN A 154 0.24 27.19 -22.70
N ARG A 155 -0.85 27.25 -21.91
CA ARG A 155 -2.24 27.08 -22.39
C ARG A 155 -3.20 28.18 -21.91
N ILE A 156 -2.71 29.40 -21.70
CA ILE A 156 -3.53 30.62 -21.62
C ILE A 156 -3.02 31.62 -22.65
#